data_AF-A0A9D7NYW5-F1
#
_entry.id   AF-A0A9D7NYW5-F1
#
_cell.length_a   1.000
_cell.length_b   1.000
_cell.length_c   1.000
_cell.angle_alpha   90.00
_cell.angle_beta   90.00
_cell.angle_gamma   90.00
#
_symmetry.space_group_name_H-M   'P 1'
#
loop_
_entity.id
_entity.type
_entity.pdbx_description
1 polymer ?
#
loop_
_entity_poly.entity_id
_entity_poly.type
_entity_poly.pdbx_seq_one_letter_code
_entity_poly.pdbx_strand_id
1 'polypeptide(L)'
;MADDQGVLLTPQRTGDGSLTLHHGLLDTTYHSVHGAVQESTHVFIKAGLEHLGKSHVDVLEVGLGTGLNLLLTWVRCMEGKCTVDYSALETHPLTQIDWINSDIARNWPGRDCMRRSWNA
;
A
#
# COMPACT_ATOMS: atom_id res chain seq x y z
N MET A 1 24.00 -4.95 10.27
CA MET A 1 24.30 -3.60 9.76
C MET A 1 24.62 -3.75 8.29
N ALA A 2 23.63 -3.51 7.42
CA ALA A 2 23.79 -3.54 5.97
C ALA A 2 23.12 -2.28 5.43
N ASP A 3 23.95 -1.44 4.81
CA ASP A 3 23.67 -0.38 3.84
C ASP A 3 22.44 0.52 4.07
N ASP A 4 22.65 1.58 4.85
CA ASP A 4 22.00 2.88 4.69
C ASP A 4 22.69 3.65 3.55
N GLN A 5 22.67 3.11 2.33
CA GLN A 5 22.95 3.90 1.13
C GLN A 5 21.67 4.65 0.85
N GLY A 6 21.61 5.93 1.25
CA GLY A 6 20.45 6.80 1.13
C GLY A 6 19.78 6.71 -0.25
N VAL A 7 18.85 5.79 -0.39
CA VAL A 7 18.01 5.66 -1.57
C VAL A 7 17.04 6.83 -1.51
N LEU A 8 17.21 7.78 -2.42
CA LEU A 8 16.26 8.89 -2.55
C LEU A 8 14.96 8.34 -3.15
N LEU A 9 14.06 7.85 -2.30
CA LEU A 9 12.69 7.58 -2.69
C LEU A 9 11.97 8.90 -2.90
N THR A 10 11.45 9.11 -4.11
CA THR A 10 10.74 10.34 -4.44
C THR A 10 9.26 10.07 -4.70
N PRO A 11 8.33 10.85 -4.13
CA PRO A 11 6.93 10.77 -4.48
C PRO A 11 6.72 11.19 -5.94
N GLN A 12 6.04 10.36 -6.72
CA GLN A 12 5.69 10.63 -8.11
C GLN A 12 4.17 10.49 -8.30
N ARG A 13 3.55 11.44 -9.02
CA ARG A 13 2.12 11.40 -9.35
C ARG A 13 1.86 10.49 -10.55
N THR A 14 0.82 9.66 -10.44
CA THR A 14 0.38 8.74 -11.49
C THR A 14 -0.75 9.34 -12.33
N GLY A 15 -1.09 8.71 -13.46
CA GLY A 15 -2.11 9.17 -14.41
C GLY A 15 -3.52 9.31 -13.82
N ASP A 16 -3.87 8.53 -12.80
CA ASP A 16 -5.13 8.63 -12.05
C ASP A 16 -5.08 9.66 -10.89
N GLY A 17 -3.99 10.40 -10.76
CA GLY A 17 -3.80 11.40 -9.72
C GLY A 17 -3.40 10.84 -8.35
N SER A 18 -3.25 9.52 -8.21
CA SER A 18 -2.65 8.92 -7.02
C SER A 18 -1.12 9.08 -7.01
N LEU A 19 -0.47 8.58 -5.95
CA LEU A 19 0.96 8.72 -5.75
C LEU A 19 1.61 7.33 -5.71
N THR A 20 2.78 7.25 -6.33
CA THR A 20 3.70 6.11 -6.27
C THR A 20 5.03 6.59 -5.70
N LEU A 21 5.89 5.66 -5.28
CA LEU A 21 7.28 5.96 -4.92
C LEU A 21 8.19 5.52 -6.07
N HIS A 22 9.06 6.41 -6.53
CA HIS A 22 10.12 6.09 -7.48
C HIS A 22 11.41 5.77 -6.74
N HIS A 23 12.02 4.65 -7.09
CA HIS A 23 13.28 4.18 -6.57
C HIS A 23 14.42 4.54 -7.53
N GLY A 24 15.06 5.68 -7.28
CA GLY A 24 16.06 6.27 -8.19
C GLY A 24 17.21 5.34 -8.59
N LEU A 25 17.65 4.42 -7.71
CA LEU A 25 18.74 3.49 -8.03
C LEU A 25 18.33 2.32 -8.94
N LEU A 26 17.06 1.92 -8.91
CA LEU A 26 16.54 0.79 -9.68
C LEU A 26 15.80 1.26 -10.94
N ASP A 27 15.54 2.57 -11.02
CA ASP A 27 14.66 3.20 -12.00
C ASP A 27 13.28 2.51 -12.10
N THR A 28 12.75 2.08 -10.95
CA THR A 28 11.45 1.43 -10.84
C THR A 28 10.51 2.23 -9.96
N THR A 29 9.21 2.06 -10.19
CA THR A 29 8.16 2.61 -9.32
C THR A 29 7.50 1.47 -8.54
N TYR A 30 7.07 1.76 -7.32
CA TYR A 30 6.37 0.80 -6.46
C TYR A 30 5.00 0.41 -7.03
N HIS A 31 4.34 1.37 -7.66
CA HIS A 31 3.09 1.19 -8.39
C HIS A 31 3.19 1.78 -9.80
N SER A 32 2.30 1.34 -10.67
CA SER A 32 2.19 1.81 -12.05
C SER A 32 2.00 3.31 -12.16
N VAL A 33 2.76 3.92 -13.06
CA VAL A 33 2.67 5.35 -13.40
C VAL A 33 1.36 5.72 -14.09
N HIS A 34 0.66 4.74 -14.67
CA HIS A 34 -0.62 4.97 -15.37
C HIS A 34 -1.79 5.11 -14.39
N GLY A 35 -1.65 4.61 -13.16
CA GLY A 35 -2.63 4.82 -12.09
C GLY A 35 -2.54 3.75 -11.00
N ALA A 36 -1.89 4.06 -9.88
CA ALA A 36 -1.64 3.10 -8.81
C ALA A 36 -2.94 2.60 -8.16
N VAL A 37 -3.87 3.51 -7.85
CA VAL A 37 -5.15 3.18 -7.22
C VAL A 37 -6.06 2.45 -8.20
N GLN A 38 -6.13 2.91 -9.45
CA GLN A 38 -7.00 2.32 -10.46
C GLN A 38 -6.59 0.87 -10.77
N GLU A 39 -5.31 0.62 -11.00
CA GLU A 39 -4.78 -0.71 -11.27
C GLU A 39 -4.98 -1.64 -10.06
N SER A 40 -4.61 -1.18 -8.86
CA SER A 40 -4.77 -1.97 -7.64
C SER A 40 -6.23 -2.32 -7.36
N THR A 41 -7.14 -1.38 -7.60
CA THR A 41 -8.59 -1.63 -7.48
C THR A 41 -9.07 -2.65 -8.50
N HIS A 42 -8.58 -2.59 -9.73
CA HIS A 42 -9.02 -3.52 -10.77
C HIS A 42 -8.50 -4.94 -10.51
N VAL A 43 -7.20 -5.08 -10.24
CA VAL A 43 -6.53 -6.37 -10.13
C VAL A 43 -6.75 -7.00 -8.75
N PHE A 44 -6.35 -6.33 -7.67
CA PHE A 44 -6.35 -6.95 -6.34
C PHE A 44 -7.75 -6.96 -5.72
N ILE A 45 -8.52 -5.89 -5.90
CA ILE A 45 -9.84 -5.79 -5.27
C ILE A 45 -10.90 -6.47 -6.12
N LYS A 46 -11.15 -6.01 -7.35
CA LYS A 46 -12.27 -6.51 -8.16
C LYS A 46 -12.01 -7.92 -8.68
N ALA A 47 -10.86 -8.15 -9.32
CA ALA A 47 -10.53 -9.44 -9.90
C ALA A 47 -10.00 -10.46 -8.87
N GLY A 48 -9.47 -9.99 -7.73
CA GLY A 48 -9.01 -10.84 -6.63
C GLY A 48 -10.06 -10.99 -5.53
N LEU A 49 -10.07 -10.07 -4.57
CA LEU A 49 -10.84 -10.17 -3.33
C LEU A 49 -12.35 -10.33 -3.55
N GLU A 50 -12.97 -9.43 -4.32
CA GLU A 50 -14.43 -9.44 -4.57
C GLU A 50 -14.84 -10.64 -5.45
N HIS A 51 -13.97 -11.09 -6.36
CA HIS A 51 -14.24 -12.22 -7.24
C HIS A 51 -14.41 -13.55 -6.48
N LEU A 52 -13.75 -13.70 -5.32
CA LEU A 52 -13.88 -14.91 -4.49
C LEU A 52 -15.30 -15.10 -3.95
N GLY A 53 -16.07 -14.03 -3.77
CA GLY A 53 -17.46 -14.09 -3.27
C GLY A 53 -17.61 -14.71 -1.88
N LYS A 54 -16.55 -14.73 -1.06
CA LYS A 54 -16.55 -15.28 0.29
C LYS A 54 -16.80 -14.19 1.34
N SER A 55 -17.49 -14.55 2.41
CA SER A 55 -17.71 -13.66 3.57
C SER A 55 -16.43 -13.43 4.39
N HIS A 56 -15.47 -14.36 4.31
CA HIS A 56 -14.18 -14.29 4.97
C HIS A 56 -13.07 -14.76 4.01
N VAL A 57 -11.94 -14.04 4.01
CA VAL A 57 -10.79 -14.31 3.14
C VAL A 57 -9.49 -14.09 3.90
N ASP A 58 -8.60 -15.09 3.89
CA ASP A 58 -7.21 -14.92 4.31
C ASP A 58 -6.37 -14.38 3.14
N VAL A 59 -5.64 -13.29 3.37
CA VAL A 59 -4.78 -12.66 2.36
C VAL A 59 -3.33 -12.65 2.82
N LEU A 60 -2.45 -13.13 1.95
CA LEU A 60 -1.00 -12.97 2.09
C LEU A 60 -0.48 -12.01 1.01
N GLU A 61 0.13 -10.90 1.43
CA GLU A 61 0.87 -9.99 0.54
C GLU A 61 2.37 -10.18 0.72
N VAL A 62 3.10 -10.26 -0.40
CA VAL A 62 4.56 -10.30 -0.42
C VAL A 62 5.03 -8.99 -1.05
N GLY A 63 5.73 -8.16 -0.26
CA GLY A 63 6.08 -6.80 -0.61
C GLY A 63 4.94 -5.83 -0.28
N LEU A 64 4.79 -5.49 1.00
CA LEU A 64 3.78 -4.51 1.44
C LEU A 64 3.99 -3.14 0.79
N GLY A 65 5.25 -2.74 0.61
CA GLY A 65 5.64 -1.47 0.01
C GLY A 65 4.96 -0.28 0.68
N THR A 66 4.16 0.47 -0.07
CA THR A 66 3.40 1.63 0.44
C THR A 66 2.11 1.24 1.19
N GLY A 67 1.76 -0.04 1.27
CA GLY A 67 0.54 -0.51 1.90
C GLY A 67 -0.75 -0.16 1.14
N LEU A 68 -0.67 0.20 -0.14
CA LEU A 68 -1.84 0.60 -0.94
C LEU A 68 -2.90 -0.51 -1.01
N ASN A 69 -2.49 -1.76 -1.25
CA ASN A 69 -3.43 -2.88 -1.36
C ASN A 69 -4.09 -3.22 -0.03
N LEU A 70 -3.32 -3.22 1.06
CA LEU A 70 -3.85 -3.34 2.42
C LEU A 70 -4.91 -2.27 2.70
N LEU A 71 -4.62 -1.02 2.33
CA LEU A 71 -5.52 0.11 2.54
C LEU A 71 -6.82 -0.02 1.75
N LEU A 72 -6.72 -0.35 0.46
CA LEU A 72 -7.89 -0.58 -0.39
C LEU A 72 -8.72 -1.78 0.13
N THR A 73 -8.05 -2.84 0.58
CA THR A 73 -8.71 -4.00 1.20
C THR A 73 -9.48 -3.59 2.45
N TRP A 74 -8.87 -2.79 3.32
CA TRP A 74 -9.52 -2.29 4.53
C TRP A 74 -10.77 -1.45 4.23
N VAL A 75 -10.70 -0.55 3.25
CA VAL A 75 -11.86 0.23 2.79
C VAL A 75 -13.00 -0.69 2.34
N ARG A 76 -12.70 -1.78 1.63
CA ARG A 76 -13.72 -2.76 1.20
C ARG A 76 -14.32 -3.55 2.36
N CYS A 77 -13.53 -3.88 3.37
CA CYS A 77 -14.05 -4.47 4.61
C CYS A 77 -15.00 -3.50 5.34
N MET A 78 -14.68 -2.20 5.38
CA MET A 78 -15.54 -1.17 5.99
C MET A 78 -16.86 -0.96 5.24
N GLU A 79 -16.90 -1.22 3.93
CA GLU A 79 -18.14 -1.27 3.15
C GLU A 79 -19.04 -2.48 3.49
N GLY A 80 -18.61 -3.37 4.39
CA GLY A 80 -19.36 -4.53 4.84
C GLY A 80 -19.40 -5.69 3.84
N LYS A 81 -18.52 -5.68 2.84
CA LYS A 81 -18.52 -6.66 1.74
C LYS A 81 -17.91 -8.01 2.12
N CYS A 82 -16.86 -8.00 2.95
CA CYS A 82 -16.17 -9.20 3.43
C CYS A 82 -15.35 -8.87 4.69
N THR A 83 -14.94 -9.92 5.40
CA THR A 83 -13.91 -9.84 6.46
C THR A 83 -12.61 -10.41 5.93
N VAL A 84 -11.48 -9.83 6.33
CA VAL A 84 -10.17 -10.24 5.82
C VAL A 84 -9.16 -10.33 6.95
N ASP A 85 -8.49 -11.48 7.05
CA ASP A 85 -7.28 -11.64 7.84
C ASP A 85 -6.08 -11.42 6.92
N TYR A 86 -5.38 -10.30 7.13
CA TYR A 86 -4.32 -9.82 6.23
C TYR A 86 -2.95 -10.02 6.85
N SER A 87 -2.12 -10.82 6.20
CA SER A 87 -0.70 -11.01 6.54
C SER A 87 0.16 -10.41 5.43
N ALA A 88 1.20 -9.67 5.80
CA ALA A 88 2.14 -9.10 4.82
C ALA A 88 3.58 -9.41 5.21
N LEU A 89 4.40 -9.71 4.21
CA LEU A 89 5.85 -9.89 4.34
C LEU A 89 6.54 -8.71 3.66
N GLU A 90 7.35 -7.96 4.39
CA GLU A 90 8.14 -6.85 3.87
C GLU A 90 9.59 -6.98 4.31
N THR A 91 10.50 -6.95 3.34
CA THR A 91 11.94 -7.08 3.56
C THR A 91 12.60 -5.74 3.87
N HIS A 92 12.04 -4.64 3.35
CA HIS A 92 12.55 -3.29 3.49
C HIS A 92 11.41 -2.33 3.86
N PRO A 93 10.94 -2.35 5.12
CA PRO A 93 9.85 -1.49 5.54
C PRO A 93 10.26 -0.01 5.43
N LEU A 94 9.43 0.77 4.75
CA LEU A 94 9.61 2.22 4.61
C LEU A 94 9.67 2.88 5.98
N THR A 95 10.66 3.75 6.20
CA THR A 95 10.83 4.43 7.49
C THR A 95 9.87 5.59 7.63
N GLN A 96 9.57 6.02 8.87
CA GLN A 96 8.62 7.11 9.13
C GLN A 96 8.98 8.43 8.40
N ILE A 97 10.27 8.64 8.08
CA ILE A 97 10.78 9.81 7.34
C ILE A 97 10.41 9.72 5.85
N ASP A 98 10.46 8.53 5.26
CA ASP A 98 10.06 8.30 3.86
C ASP A 98 8.56 8.54 3.67
N TRP A 99 7.76 8.18 4.69
CA TRP A 99 6.31 8.40 4.71
C TRP A 99 5.92 9.88 4.90
N ILE A 100 6.55 10.60 5.84
CA ILE A 100 6.20 11.99 6.20
C ILE A 100 6.52 12.98 5.06
N ASN A 101 7.51 12.68 4.23
CA ASN A 101 7.86 13.49 3.07
C ASN A 101 6.98 13.21 1.84
N SER A 102 6.23 12.11 1.84
CA SER A 102 5.22 11.84 0.82
C SER A 102 3.91 12.56 1.17
N ASP A 103 3.32 13.28 0.21
CA ASP A 103 1.99 13.90 0.38
C ASP A 103 0.86 12.88 0.60
N ILE A 104 1.16 11.58 0.52
CA ILE A 104 0.27 10.44 0.79
C ILE A 104 -0.20 10.45 2.26
N ALA A 105 0.70 10.72 3.21
CA ALA A 105 0.38 10.66 4.63
C ALA A 105 -0.37 11.91 5.13
N ARG A 106 -0.09 13.09 4.56
CA ARG A 106 -0.65 14.36 5.06
C ARG A 106 -2.13 14.56 4.74
N ASN A 107 -2.60 14.03 3.62
CA ASN A 107 -3.99 14.18 3.16
C ASN A 107 -4.85 12.92 3.40
N TRP A 108 -4.36 11.96 4.20
CA TRP A 108 -5.12 10.74 4.52
C TRP A 108 -6.26 11.02 5.52
N PRO A 109 -7.54 10.78 5.15
CA PRO A 109 -8.69 11.07 6.02
C PRO A 109 -8.74 10.23 7.31
N GLY A 110 -8.05 9.09 7.36
CA GLY A 110 -8.07 8.14 8.49
C GLY A 110 -6.86 8.23 9.43
N ARG A 111 -6.12 9.35 9.43
CA ARG A 111 -4.92 9.56 10.26
C ARG A 111 -5.12 9.31 11.75
N ASP A 112 -6.33 9.48 12.25
CA ASP A 112 -6.69 9.29 13.66
C ASP A 112 -7.14 7.85 13.99
N CYS A 113 -7.27 6.98 12.98
CA CYS A 113 -7.88 5.65 13.11
C CYS A 113 -6.86 4.50 13.31
N MET A 114 -5.57 4.75 13.04
CA MET A 114 -4.54 3.70 13.08
C MET A 114 -3.90 3.61 14.47
N ARG A 115 -4.52 2.84 15.38
CA ARG A 115 -3.92 2.49 16.66
C ARG A 115 -2.85 1.42 16.43
N ARG A 116 -1.58 1.85 16.46
CA ARG A 116 -0.38 1.01 16.30
C ARG A 116 -0.42 -0.18 17.25
N SER A 117 -0.37 -1.39 16.71
CA SER A 117 0.11 -2.58 17.42
C SER A 117 1.03 -3.35 16.47
N TRP A 118 2.31 -2.99 16.53
CA TRP A 118 3.40 -3.81 16.01
C TRP A 118 3.85 -4.69 17.18
N ASN A 119 3.70 -6.00 17.07
CA ASN A 119 4.36 -6.91 17.99
C ASN A 119 5.76 -7.21 17.41
N ALA A 120 6.76 -6.68 18.12
CA ALA A 120 8.20 -6.96 18.13
C ALA A 120 8.87 -7.43 16.82
#